data_AF-A0A7W8TS40-F1
#
_entry.id   AF-A0A7W8TS40-F1
#
_cell.length_a   1.000
_cell.length_b   1.000
_cell.length_c   1.000
_cell.angle_alpha   90.00
_cell.angle_beta   90.00
_cell.angle_gamma   90.00
#
_symmetry.space_group_name_H-M   'P 1'
#
loop_
_entity.id
_entity.type
_entity.pdbx_description
1 polymer ?
#
loop_
_entity_poly.entity_id
_entity_poly.type
_entity_poly.pdbx_seq_one_letter_code
_entity_poly.pdbx_strand_id
1 'polypeptide(L)' 'MNQIIVPRSHRLQYARMQESDLSEMAQLLGDPETMTYYPRPKTREEALAWIGVWGRIARKFTLRSQRPVEWVTWRSIF' A
#
# COMPACT_ATOMS: atom_id res chain seq x y z
N MET A 1 17.75 16.84 -9.38
CA MET A 1 17.23 15.81 -8.45
C MET A 1 15.83 16.24 -8.04
N ASN A 2 14.79 15.56 -8.55
CA ASN A 2 13.40 15.94 -8.32
C ASN A 2 12.98 15.46 -6.92
N GLN A 3 12.89 16.35 -5.94
CA GLN A 3 12.45 15.99 -4.59
C GLN A 3 10.95 15.71 -4.62
N ILE A 4 10.56 14.46 -4.31
CA ILE A 4 9.17 14.14 -4.02
C ILE A 4 8.86 14.75 -2.64
N ILE A 5 8.00 15.77 -2.60
CA ILE A 5 7.51 16.32 -1.34
C ILE A 5 6.52 15.30 -0.78
N VAL A 6 6.95 14.58 0.26
CA VAL A 6 6.11 13.62 0.96
C VAL A 6 5.41 14.34 2.12
N PRO A 7 4.08 14.21 2.28
CA PRO A 7 3.37 14.87 3.38
C PRO A 7 3.93 14.46 4.74
N ARG A 8 3.86 15.39 5.70
CA ARG A 8 4.23 15.15 7.10
C ARG A 8 3.31 15.91 8.04
N SER A 9 3.06 15.34 9.19
CA SER A 9 2.40 16.00 10.33
C SER A 9 3.35 15.99 11.53
N HIS A 10 2.89 16.49 12.69
CA HIS A 10 3.68 16.48 13.91
C HIS A 10 4.06 15.05 14.38
N ARG A 11 3.22 14.04 14.11
CA ARG A 11 3.43 12.66 14.59
C ARG A 11 3.66 11.64 13.49
N LEU A 12 3.33 11.97 12.24
CA LEU A 12 3.36 11.02 11.14
C LEU A 12 4.19 11.56 9.99
N GLN A 13 5.11 10.74 9.49
CA GLN A 13 5.84 10.99 8.25
C GLN A 13 5.46 9.89 7.27
N TYR A 14 4.96 10.29 6.11
CA TYR A 14 4.74 9.32 5.06
C TYR A 14 6.08 8.95 4.43
N ALA A 15 6.24 7.70 4.04
CA ALA A 15 7.43 7.19 3.38
C ALA A 15 7.03 6.23 2.26
N ARG A 16 7.95 5.98 1.34
CA ARG A 16 7.76 4.96 0.31
C ARG A 16 7.96 3.59 0.95
N MET A 17 6.92 2.76 0.92
CA MET A 17 6.96 1.37 1.39
C MET A 17 8.01 0.55 0.63
N GLN A 18 8.82 -0.20 1.36
CA GLN A 18 9.92 -1.03 0.87
C GLN A 18 9.82 -2.47 1.38
N GLU A 19 10.63 -3.37 0.83
CA GLU A 19 10.66 -4.78 1.25
C GLU A 19 11.08 -4.95 2.73
N SER A 20 11.83 -3.99 3.28
CA SER A 20 12.16 -3.94 4.71
C SER A 20 10.92 -3.94 5.61
N ASP A 21 9.81 -3.40 5.12
CA ASP A 21 8.57 -3.22 5.87
C ASP A 21 7.71 -4.49 5.85
N LEU A 22 8.14 -5.53 5.13
CA LEU A 22 7.40 -6.79 4.98
C LEU A 22 7.04 -7.44 6.31
N SER A 23 7.95 -7.42 7.29
CA SER A 23 7.70 -8.09 8.56
C SER A 23 6.62 -7.42 9.39
N GLU A 24 6.52 -6.10 9.34
CA GLU A 24 5.46 -5.33 9.99
C GLU A 24 4.14 -5.49 9.22
N MET A 25 4.20 -5.42 7.89
CA MET A 25 3.04 -5.62 7.03
C MET A 25 2.44 -7.03 7.14
N ALA A 26 3.28 -8.07 7.24
CA ALA A 26 2.82 -9.44 7.40
C ALA A 26 2.16 -9.68 8.76
N GLN A 27 2.63 -9.01 9.83
CA GLN A 27 1.97 -9.05 11.14
C GLN A 27 0.61 -8.36 11.07
N LEU A 28 0.57 -7.13 10.54
CA LEU A 28 -0.66 -6.35 10.43
C LEU A 28 -1.71 -7.07 9.58
N LEU A 29 -1.33 -7.59 8.42
CA LEU A 29 -2.26 -8.25 7.49
C LEU A 29 -2.55 -9.70 7.87
N GLY A 30 -1.73 -10.32 8.73
CA GLY A 30 -1.93 -11.66 9.25
C GLY A 30 -2.72 -11.70 10.56
N ASP A 31 -2.88 -10.56 11.23
CA ASP A 31 -3.63 -10.44 12.48
C ASP A 31 -5.15 -10.54 12.25
N PRO A 32 -5.84 -11.52 12.86
CA PRO A 32 -7.29 -11.65 12.75
C PRO A 32 -8.07 -10.45 13.28
N GLU A 33 -7.57 -9.75 14.29
CA GLU A 33 -8.26 -8.58 14.84
C GLU A 33 -8.24 -7.43 13.83
N THR A 34 -7.07 -7.10 13.29
CA THR A 34 -6.92 -6.14 12.18
C THR A 34 -7.74 -6.53 10.96
N MET A 35 -7.84 -7.84 10.69
CA MET A 35 -8.52 -8.38 9.52
C MET A 35 -10.00 -8.72 9.73
N THR A 36 -10.59 -8.31 10.86
CA THR A 36 -11.99 -8.63 11.26
C THR A 36 -13.01 -8.30 10.16
N TYR A 37 -12.82 -7.20 9.43
CA TYR A 37 -13.73 -6.75 8.38
C TYR A 37 -13.31 -7.18 6.98
N TYR A 38 -12.24 -7.97 6.86
CA TYR A 38 -11.72 -8.47 5.60
C TYR A 38 -12.01 -9.97 5.46
N PRO A 39 -12.05 -10.51 4.23
CA PRO A 39 -12.46 -11.90 4.01
C PRO A 39 -11.65 -12.95 4.79
N ARG A 40 -10.35 -12.68 4.97
CA ARG A 40 -9.44 -13.51 5.77
C ARG A 40 -8.11 -12.79 6.01
N PRO A 41 -7.37 -13.15 7.08
CA PRO A 41 -5.97 -12.78 7.23
C PRO A 41 -5.10 -13.26 6.05
N LYS A 42 -4.04 -12.52 5.78
CA LYS A 42 -3.11 -12.75 4.68
C LYS A 42 -1.85 -13.47 5.17
N THR A 43 -1.27 -14.29 4.30
CA THR A 43 0.05 -14.88 4.57
C THR A 43 1.17 -13.86 4.32
N ARG A 44 2.39 -14.20 4.74
CA ARG A 44 3.58 -13.37 4.49
C ARG A 44 3.83 -13.17 3.00
N GLU A 45 3.61 -14.19 2.19
CA GLU A 45 3.77 -14.16 0.73
C GLU A 45 2.74 -13.23 0.09
N GLU A 46 1.51 -13.26 0.59
CA GLU A 46 0.44 -12.37 0.14
C GLU A 46 0.70 -10.92 0.55
N ALA A 47 1.28 -10.68 1.73
CA ALA A 47 1.73 -9.36 2.16
C ALA A 47 2.88 -8.83 1.28
N LEU A 48 3.83 -9.69 0.89
CA LEU A 48 4.90 -9.34 -0.03
C LEU A 48 4.36 -8.99 -1.42
N ALA A 49 3.42 -9.78 -1.94
CA ALA A 49 2.73 -9.49 -3.18
C ALA A 49 2.00 -8.14 -3.11
N TRP A 50 1.43 -7.80 -1.95
CA TRP A 50 0.77 -6.53 -1.69
C TRP A 50 1.76 -5.35 -1.82
N ILE A 51 2.94 -5.42 -1.18
CA ILE A 51 4.01 -4.41 -1.30
C ILE A 51 4.42 -4.21 -2.78
N GLY A 52 4.61 -5.31 -3.51
CA GLY A 52 5.00 -5.27 -4.93
C GLY A 52 3.92 -4.74 -5.88
N VAL A 53 2.64 -5.06 -5.62
CA VAL A 53 1.49 -4.57 -6.40
C VAL A 53 1.29 -3.07 -6.21
N TRP A 54 1.34 -2.56 -4.99
CA TRP A 54 1.23 -1.12 -4.71
C TRP A 54 2.39 -0.33 -5.29
N GLY A 55 3.61 -0.85 -5.22
CA GLY A 55 4.77 -0.23 -5.87
C GLY A 55 4.60 -0.09 -7.39
N ARG A 56 4.01 -1.10 -8.06
CA ARG A 56 3.72 -1.04 -9.50
C ARG A 56 2.57 -0.08 -9.84
N ILE A 57 1.50 -0.14 -9.05
CA ILE A 57 0.31 0.73 -9.15
C ILE A 57 0.74 2.21 -9.04
N ALA A 58 1.46 2.59 -7.98
CA ALA A 58 1.92 3.96 -7.77
C ALA A 58 2.77 4.51 -8.94
N ARG A 59 3.66 3.67 -9.50
CA ARG A 59 4.46 4.03 -10.69
C ARG A 59 3.58 4.25 -11.93
N LYS A 60 2.60 3.37 -12.15
CA LYS A 60 1.68 3.48 -13.28
C LYS A 60 0.77 4.71 -13.17
N PHE A 61 0.37 5.11 -11.96
CA PHE A 61 -0.38 6.34 -11.72
C PHE A 61 0.47 7.61 -11.92
N THR A 62 1.73 7.59 -11.46
CA THR A 62 2.65 8.73 -11.64
C THR A 62 2.94 9.00 -13.12
N LEU A 63 2.98 7.96 -13.95
CA LEU A 63 3.22 8.07 -15.40
C LEU A 63 1.98 8.47 -16.23
N ARG A 64 0.76 8.41 -15.67
CA ARG A 64 -0.50 8.56 -16.43
C ARG A 64 -1.44 9.66 -15.91
N SER A 65 -0.95 10.52 -15.03
CA SER A 65 -1.75 11.59 -14.41
C SER A 65 -1.89 12.81 -15.33
N GLN A 66 -2.89 12.78 -16.21
CA GLN A 66 -3.64 13.97 -16.61
C GLN A 66 -5.16 13.76 -16.43
N ARG A 67 -5.64 12.90 -15.49
CA ARG A 67 -7.08 12.79 -15.20
C ARG A 67 -7.41 12.45 -13.73
N PRO A 68 -8.61 12.84 -13.24
CA PRO A 68 -8.96 12.80 -11.81
C PRO A 68 -9.22 11.38 -11.30
N VAL A 69 -8.95 11.20 -10.00
CA VAL A 69 -9.05 9.94 -9.25
C VAL A 69 -10.52 9.64 -8.94
N GLU A 70 -11.23 9.04 -9.89
CA GLU A 70 -12.62 8.58 -9.65
C GLU A 70 -12.83 7.08 -10.00
N TRP A 71 -11.82 6.37 -10.50
CA TRP A 71 -12.00 5.05 -11.15
C TRP A 71 -11.20 3.86 -10.62
N VAL A 72 -10.62 3.89 -9.41
CA VAL A 72 -10.15 2.63 -8.80
C VAL A 72 -11.29 2.05 -7.99
N THR A 73 -12.12 1.25 -8.64
CA THR A 73 -13.15 0.49 -7.93
C THR A 73 -12.44 -0.53 -7.03
N TRP A 74 -12.62 -0.36 -5.73
CA TRP A 74 -12.07 -1.15 -4.63
C TRP A 74 -12.38 -2.67 -4.71
N ARG A 75 -13.19 -3.08 -5.69
CA ARG A 75 -13.67 -4.44 -5.94
C ARG A 75 -12.61 -5.41 -6.52
N SER A 76 -11.43 -4.90 -6.88
CA SER A 76 -10.34 -5.73 -7.45
C SER A 76 -9.13 -5.89 -6.54
N ILE A 77 -9.13 -5.23 -5.37
CA ILE A 77 -8.00 -5.21 -4.44
C ILE A 77 -8.26 -6.12 -3.22
N PHE A 78 -9.52 -6.47 -2.97
CA PHE A 78 -9.96 -7.34 -1.88
C PHE A 78 -10.80 -8.49 -2.39
#